data_AF-A0A4S4D5X8-F1
#
_entry.id   AF-A0A4S4D5X8-F1
#
_cell.length_a   1.000
_cell.length_b   1.000
_cell.length_c   1.000
_cell.angle_alpha   90.00
_cell.angle_beta   90.00
_cell.angle_gamma   90.00
#
_symmetry.space_group_name_H-M   'P 1'
#
loop_
_entity.id
_entity.type
_entity.pdbx_description
1 polymer ?
#
loop_
_entity_poly.entity_id
_entity_poly.type
_entity_poly.pdbx_seq_one_letter_code
_entity_poly.pdbx_strand_id
1 'polypeptide(L)'
;MASMEKISADLKLADSKKDGLRKAFDHSLLLLTLQWNDLQEYFDSTLNSIQQQFQQLQSRENQLEELESREKQLGLSRLTLDEQSRKLDSVQKMIDESFTELQSKGKELDSVKQSIEWRAREFEAKEKQFKKRCKEIESKEKKFQSIQKSFEERGKELELREKKYEERLKELELREKKYEERLKQLELREAHCGKVAHSKVKVELQEQLSVENHSLAASLQFSVTMDGKHLQMFLNEHVDDHSSMSDDVYRALQLSSDPAKLVLDAMQGFYPPYLKKGDKEFDASVIRRSCTLLLAQLMRASPQIRPCVKEEAAKVAVNWKAKLKVECENSLEVLGFVQLIGTYRLLPDFDSDEVFKLFETVAQHREAPKLCRVLGFADKVPGKLSED
;
A
#
# COMPACT_ATOMS: atom_id res chain seq x y z
N MET A 1 54.20 -45.17 59.24
CA MET A 1 53.75 -46.39 59.98
C MET A 1 54.77 -47.55 60.09
N ALA A 2 55.06 -48.34 59.04
CA ALA A 2 55.91 -49.55 59.19
C ALA A 2 57.34 -49.30 59.74
N SER A 3 57.88 -48.10 59.50
CA SER A 3 59.16 -47.63 60.02
C SER A 3 59.10 -47.25 61.52
N MET A 4 57.96 -46.70 62.00
CA MET A 4 57.80 -46.32 63.42
C MET A 4 57.58 -47.51 64.33
N GLU A 5 56.83 -48.52 63.89
CA GLU A 5 56.66 -49.77 64.64
C GLU A 5 57.99 -50.49 64.85
N LYS A 6 58.86 -50.46 63.83
CA LYS A 6 60.21 -51.01 63.88
C LYS A 6 61.11 -50.28 64.89
N ILE A 7 61.11 -48.95 64.89
CA ILE A 7 61.90 -48.14 65.84
C ILE A 7 61.41 -48.36 67.29
N SER A 8 60.10 -48.50 67.49
CA SER A 8 59.52 -48.85 68.79
C SER A 8 59.96 -50.24 69.28
N ALA A 9 60.01 -51.21 68.38
CA ALA A 9 60.51 -52.56 68.68
C ALA A 9 62.02 -52.55 69.02
N ASP A 10 62.82 -51.78 68.28
CA ASP A 10 64.26 -51.64 68.49
C ASP A 10 64.59 -50.94 69.82
N LEU A 11 63.80 -49.94 70.24
CA LEU A 11 63.91 -49.29 71.56
C LEU A 11 63.63 -50.27 72.71
N LYS A 12 62.57 -51.08 72.60
CA LYS A 12 62.26 -52.14 73.59
C LYS A 12 63.35 -53.21 73.64
N LEU A 13 63.94 -53.55 72.48
CA LEU A 13 65.06 -54.47 72.41
C LEU A 13 66.31 -53.88 73.08
N ALA A 14 66.58 -52.59 72.91
CA ALA A 14 67.70 -51.90 73.55
C ALA A 14 67.58 -51.91 75.08
N ASP A 15 66.39 -51.62 75.62
CA ASP A 15 66.12 -51.70 77.06
C ASP A 15 66.29 -53.12 77.61
N SER A 16 65.76 -54.14 76.92
CA SER A 16 65.91 -55.54 77.37
C SER A 16 67.36 -56.04 77.32
N LYS A 17 68.17 -55.56 76.35
CA LYS A 17 69.61 -55.83 76.28
C LYS A 17 70.38 -55.13 77.41
N LYS A 18 70.03 -53.89 77.75
CA LYS A 18 70.57 -53.16 78.91
C LYS A 18 70.31 -53.93 80.21
N ASP A 19 69.10 -54.44 80.41
CA ASP A 19 68.74 -55.26 81.58
C ASP A 19 69.50 -56.60 81.61
N GLY A 20 69.72 -57.23 80.45
CA GLY A 20 70.54 -58.43 80.31
C GLY A 20 72.01 -58.20 80.68
N LEU A 21 72.58 -57.06 80.27
CA LEU A 21 73.92 -56.63 80.66
C LEU A 21 74.00 -56.38 82.16
N ARG A 22 73.03 -55.68 82.77
CA ARG A 22 72.97 -55.45 84.22
C ARG A 22 73.05 -56.76 85.02
N LYS A 23 72.22 -57.75 84.65
CA LYS A 23 72.22 -59.08 85.30
C LYS A 23 73.55 -59.82 85.19
N ALA A 24 74.30 -59.63 84.10
CA ALA A 24 75.63 -60.23 83.92
C ALA A 24 76.70 -59.55 84.80
N PHE A 25 76.59 -58.25 85.03
CA PHE A 25 77.51 -57.46 85.85
C PHE A 25 77.28 -57.65 87.36
N ASP A 26 76.05 -57.92 87.81
CA ASP A 26 75.73 -58.21 89.23
C ASP A 26 76.44 -59.46 89.79
N HIS A 27 76.96 -60.34 88.92
CA HIS A 27 77.74 -61.52 89.29
C HIS A 27 79.26 -61.31 89.34
N SER A 28 79.76 -60.09 89.06
CA SER A 28 81.19 -59.74 89.10
C SER A 28 81.56 -58.83 90.29
N LEU A 29 82.82 -58.96 90.76
CA LEU A 29 83.43 -58.29 91.93
C LEU A 29 83.07 -56.79 92.10
N LEU A 30 82.89 -56.37 93.36
CA LEU A 30 82.44 -55.04 93.85
C LEU A 30 83.11 -53.78 93.24
N LEU A 31 84.23 -53.91 92.53
CA LEU A 31 84.95 -52.79 91.91
C LEU A 31 84.33 -52.38 90.55
N LEU A 32 83.69 -53.32 89.82
CA LEU A 32 83.01 -53.04 88.55
C LEU A 32 81.62 -52.41 88.73
N THR A 33 81.05 -52.51 89.92
CA THR A 33 79.69 -52.07 90.22
C THR A 33 79.56 -50.54 90.28
N LEU A 34 80.63 -49.82 90.67
CA LEU A 34 80.66 -48.35 90.68
C LEU A 34 80.76 -47.76 89.26
N GLN A 35 81.58 -48.34 88.37
CA GLN A 35 81.68 -47.91 86.97
C GLN A 35 80.42 -48.24 86.16
N TRP A 36 79.73 -49.32 86.53
CA TRP A 36 78.45 -49.68 85.93
C TRP A 36 77.35 -48.65 86.24
N ASN A 37 77.34 -48.04 87.43
CA ASN A 37 76.34 -47.03 87.79
C ASN A 37 76.46 -45.76 86.93
N ASP A 38 77.67 -45.23 86.73
CA ASP A 38 77.91 -44.07 85.86
C ASP A 38 77.50 -44.36 84.41
N LEU A 39 77.81 -45.57 83.94
CA LEU A 39 77.45 -46.04 82.60
C LEU A 39 75.94 -46.28 82.46
N GLN A 40 75.29 -46.78 83.52
CA GLN A 40 73.85 -47.00 83.58
C GLN A 40 73.09 -45.67 83.57
N GLU A 41 73.53 -44.67 84.32
CA GLU A 41 72.95 -43.31 84.25
C GLU A 41 73.10 -42.71 82.85
N TYR A 42 74.24 -42.92 82.19
CA TYR A 42 74.45 -42.48 80.81
C TYR A 42 73.53 -43.22 79.82
N PHE A 43 73.38 -44.54 79.96
CA PHE A 43 72.45 -45.32 79.14
C PHE A 43 70.99 -44.93 79.37
N ASP A 44 70.59 -44.72 80.61
CA ASP A 44 69.23 -44.29 80.97
C ASP A 44 68.95 -42.88 80.46
N SER A 45 69.90 -41.94 80.57
CA SER A 45 69.80 -40.60 80.01
C SER A 45 69.69 -40.62 78.48
N THR A 46 70.53 -41.43 77.81
CA THR A 46 70.52 -41.58 76.36
C THR A 46 69.22 -42.22 75.87
N LEU A 47 68.77 -43.29 76.51
CA LEU A 47 67.50 -43.95 76.17
C LEU A 47 66.31 -43.03 76.43
N ASN A 48 66.27 -42.30 77.54
CA ASN A 48 65.22 -41.31 77.83
C ASN A 48 65.19 -40.19 76.78
N SER A 49 66.35 -39.69 76.36
CA SER A 49 66.45 -38.68 75.29
C SER A 49 65.96 -39.22 73.95
N ILE A 50 66.34 -40.46 73.57
CA ILE A 50 65.90 -41.09 72.33
C ILE A 50 64.39 -41.39 72.38
N GLN A 51 63.87 -41.84 73.53
CA GLN A 51 62.45 -42.08 73.75
C GLN A 51 61.64 -40.79 73.60
N GLN A 52 62.11 -39.68 74.17
CA GLN A 52 61.49 -38.36 74.05
C GLN A 52 61.52 -37.87 72.60
N GLN A 53 62.63 -38.02 71.90
CA GLN A 53 62.77 -37.72 70.47
C GLN A 53 61.81 -38.57 69.62
N PHE A 54 61.66 -39.86 69.93
CA PHE A 54 60.73 -40.75 69.24
C PHE A 54 59.27 -40.34 69.44
N GLN A 55 58.88 -39.99 70.67
CA GLN A 55 57.53 -39.46 70.93
C GLN A 55 57.26 -38.14 70.19
N GLN A 56 58.26 -37.26 70.12
CA GLN A 56 58.16 -36.02 69.32
C GLN A 56 58.02 -36.31 67.83
N LEU A 57 58.78 -37.28 67.30
CA LEU A 57 58.68 -37.71 65.91
C LEU A 57 57.29 -38.31 65.62
N GLN A 58 56.75 -39.12 66.53
CA GLN A 58 55.42 -39.71 66.40
C GLN A 58 54.32 -38.65 66.40
N SER A 59 54.42 -37.64 67.28
CA SER A 59 53.52 -36.49 67.24
C SER A 59 53.64 -35.71 65.92
N ARG A 60 54.85 -35.55 65.38
CA ARG A 60 55.08 -34.85 64.10
C ARG A 60 54.56 -35.64 62.89
N GLU A 61 54.71 -36.97 62.87
CA GLU A 61 54.16 -37.82 61.80
C GLU A 61 52.64 -37.70 61.76
N ASN A 62 51.96 -37.77 62.92
CA ASN A 62 50.51 -37.57 63.00
C ASN A 62 50.07 -36.16 62.51
N GLN A 63 50.83 -35.12 62.88
CA GLN A 63 50.58 -33.76 62.39
C GLN A 63 50.75 -33.64 60.87
N LEU A 64 51.74 -34.33 60.28
CA LEU A 64 51.94 -34.36 58.84
C LEU A 64 50.80 -35.07 58.11
N GLU A 65 50.31 -36.19 58.64
CA GLU A 65 49.14 -36.90 58.07
C GLU A 65 47.89 -36.01 58.11
N GLU A 66 47.66 -35.27 59.20
CA GLU A 66 46.56 -34.31 59.29
C GLU A 66 46.72 -33.17 58.27
N LEU A 67 47.92 -32.61 58.13
CA LEU A 67 48.21 -31.58 57.12
C LEU A 67 48.01 -32.08 55.69
N GLU A 68 48.41 -33.31 55.37
CA GLU A 68 48.22 -33.90 54.04
C GLU A 68 46.72 -34.08 53.72
N SER A 69 45.93 -34.48 54.72
CA SER A 69 44.47 -34.57 54.57
C SER A 69 43.83 -33.19 54.32
N ARG A 70 44.32 -32.16 55.02
CA ARG A 70 43.86 -30.77 54.88
C ARG A 70 44.28 -30.16 53.55
N GLU A 71 45.47 -30.46 53.06
CA GLU A 71 45.94 -30.05 51.73
C GLU A 71 45.04 -30.62 50.63
N LYS A 72 44.67 -31.91 50.73
CA LYS A 72 43.72 -32.54 49.79
C LYS A 72 42.35 -31.85 49.82
N GLN A 73 41.83 -31.52 51.00
CA GLN A 73 40.57 -30.77 51.13
C GLN A 73 40.65 -29.36 50.55
N LEU A 74 41.77 -28.66 50.74
CA LEU A 74 42.00 -27.34 50.15
C LEU A 74 42.07 -27.43 48.61
N GLY A 75 42.69 -28.48 48.07
CA GLY A 75 42.71 -28.75 46.63
C GLY A 75 41.31 -28.92 46.04
N LEU A 76 40.45 -29.69 46.71
CA LEU A 76 39.04 -29.85 46.31
C LEU A 76 38.28 -28.52 46.40
N SER A 77 38.46 -27.77 47.49
CA SER A 77 37.80 -26.46 47.68
C SER A 77 38.22 -25.46 46.59
N ARG A 78 39.49 -25.46 46.20
CA ARG A 78 40.00 -24.62 45.10
C ARG A 78 39.34 -24.95 43.77
N LEU A 79 39.20 -26.24 43.42
CA LEU A 79 38.48 -26.65 42.21
C LEU A 79 37.01 -26.20 42.22
N THR A 80 36.36 -26.25 43.38
CA THR A 80 34.97 -25.76 43.50
C THR A 80 34.86 -24.25 43.34
N LEU A 81 35.83 -23.49 43.86
CA LEU A 81 35.89 -22.03 43.68
C LEU A 81 36.16 -21.66 42.22
N ASP A 82 37.07 -22.37 41.54
CA ASP A 82 37.35 -22.14 40.11
C ASP A 82 36.10 -22.38 39.26
N GLU A 83 35.33 -23.43 39.57
CA GLU A 83 34.06 -23.71 38.88
C GLU A 83 33.00 -22.64 39.15
N GLN A 84 32.90 -22.15 40.40
CA GLN A 84 32.01 -21.04 40.74
C GLN A 84 32.43 -19.74 40.04
N SER A 85 33.73 -19.46 39.92
CA SER A 85 34.26 -18.31 39.20
C SER A 85 33.85 -18.36 37.73
N ARG A 86 34.01 -19.51 37.06
CA ARG A 86 33.57 -19.68 35.66
C ARG A 86 32.07 -19.45 35.47
N LYS A 87 31.26 -19.91 36.43
CA LYS A 87 29.80 -19.68 36.40
C LYS A 87 29.47 -18.20 36.55
N LEU A 88 30.17 -17.49 37.45
CA LEU A 88 30.02 -16.05 37.63
C LEU A 88 30.41 -15.29 36.36
N ASP A 89 31.52 -15.65 35.71
CA ASP A 89 31.95 -15.02 34.45
C ASP A 89 30.92 -15.23 33.35
N SER A 90 30.35 -16.44 33.25
CA SER A 90 29.27 -16.75 32.30
C SER A 90 28.02 -15.90 32.56
N VAL A 91 27.61 -15.76 33.83
CA VAL A 91 26.47 -14.93 34.22
C VAL A 91 26.74 -13.45 33.93
N GLN A 92 27.94 -12.96 34.24
CA GLN A 92 28.32 -11.57 33.96
C GLN A 92 28.23 -11.27 32.46
N LYS A 93 28.73 -12.18 31.62
CA LYS A 93 28.62 -12.05 30.16
C LYS A 93 27.17 -11.97 29.69
N MET A 94 26.28 -12.82 30.22
CA MET A 94 24.85 -12.78 29.88
C MET A 94 24.19 -11.46 30.32
N ILE A 95 24.59 -10.90 31.47
CA ILE A 95 24.10 -9.61 31.96
C ILE A 95 24.53 -8.49 31.01
N ASP A 96 25.80 -8.48 30.59
CA ASP A 96 26.33 -7.46 29.69
C ASP A 96 25.65 -7.52 28.31
N GLU A 97 25.46 -8.72 27.77
CA GLU A 97 24.70 -8.95 26.53
C GLU A 97 23.26 -8.42 26.66
N SER A 98 22.58 -8.77 27.75
CA SER A 98 21.21 -8.30 28.03
C SER A 98 21.15 -6.78 28.19
N PHE A 99 22.15 -6.16 28.80
CA PHE A 99 22.24 -4.70 28.94
C PHE A 99 22.39 -4.00 27.59
N THR A 100 23.21 -4.55 26.69
CA THR A 100 23.35 -4.00 25.32
C THR A 100 22.06 -4.12 24.52
N GLU A 101 21.32 -5.22 24.66
CA GLU A 101 20.00 -5.40 24.02
C GLU A 101 18.96 -4.43 24.58
N LEU A 102 18.96 -4.18 25.89
CA LEU A 102 18.07 -3.18 26.49
C LEU A 102 18.38 -1.76 25.99
N GLN A 103 19.66 -1.42 25.80
CA GLN A 103 20.03 -0.14 25.22
C GLN A 103 19.59 0.01 23.76
N SER A 104 19.71 -1.04 22.94
CA SER A 104 19.25 -0.98 21.55
C SER A 104 17.73 -0.85 21.47
N LYS A 105 16.98 -1.64 22.25
CA LYS A 105 15.51 -1.52 22.36
C LYS A 105 15.07 -0.14 22.86
N GLY A 106 15.81 0.46 23.79
CA GLY A 106 15.54 1.84 24.24
C GLY A 106 15.58 2.84 23.09
N LYS A 107 16.58 2.75 22.22
CA LYS A 107 16.70 3.63 21.03
C LYS A 107 15.59 3.38 20.01
N GLU A 108 15.21 2.12 19.79
CA GLU A 108 14.09 1.78 18.92
C GLU A 108 12.78 2.35 19.45
N LEU A 109 12.54 2.26 20.76
CA LEU A 109 11.33 2.78 21.40
C LEU A 109 11.25 4.31 21.30
N ASP A 110 12.38 5.02 21.42
CA ASP A 110 12.43 6.46 21.20
C ASP A 110 12.12 6.84 19.74
N SER A 111 12.63 6.09 18.77
CA SER A 111 12.31 6.27 17.35
C SER A 111 10.82 6.06 17.07
N VAL A 112 10.24 4.98 17.62
CA VAL A 112 8.80 4.69 17.52
C VAL A 112 7.97 5.79 18.16
N LYS A 113 8.37 6.30 19.33
CA LYS A 113 7.69 7.40 20.01
C LYS A 113 7.62 8.65 19.14
N GLN A 114 8.73 9.05 18.52
CA GLN A 114 8.77 10.22 17.63
C GLN A 114 7.88 10.04 16.39
N SER A 115 7.86 8.83 15.82
CA SER A 115 6.99 8.49 14.69
C SER A 115 5.50 8.60 15.06
N ILE A 116 5.11 8.09 16.24
CA ILE A 116 3.73 8.20 16.74
C ILE A 116 3.35 9.65 16.97
N GLU A 117 4.22 10.47 17.58
CA GLU A 117 3.96 11.90 17.80
C GLU A 117 3.76 12.65 16.47
N TRP A 118 4.59 12.36 15.47
CA TRP A 118 4.43 12.94 14.13
C TRP A 118 3.09 12.55 13.51
N ARG A 119 2.71 11.27 13.61
CA ARG A 119 1.45 10.75 13.07
C ARG A 119 0.23 11.37 13.75
N ALA A 120 0.30 11.61 15.06
CA ALA A 120 -0.76 12.28 15.81
C ALA A 120 -0.98 13.72 15.32
N ARG A 121 0.10 14.48 15.07
CA ARG A 121 0.01 15.85 14.52
C ARG A 121 -0.58 15.86 13.11
N GLU A 122 -0.19 14.90 12.27
CA GLU A 122 -0.75 14.76 10.92
C GLU A 122 -2.26 14.48 10.96
N PHE A 123 -2.69 13.60 11.87
CA PHE A 123 -4.10 13.28 12.06
C PHE A 123 -4.91 14.50 12.50
N GLU A 124 -4.41 15.28 13.47
CA GLU A 124 -5.07 16.50 13.94
C GLU A 124 -5.22 17.54 12.81
N ALA A 125 -4.21 17.68 11.95
CA ALA A 125 -4.27 18.57 10.79
C ALA A 125 -5.34 18.12 9.78
N LYS A 126 -5.43 16.81 9.50
CA LYS A 126 -6.46 16.22 8.63
C LYS A 126 -7.86 16.39 9.20
N GLU A 127 -8.04 16.22 10.52
CA GLU A 127 -9.32 16.43 11.19
C GLU A 127 -9.80 17.89 11.03
N LYS A 128 -8.91 18.86 11.24
CA LYS A 128 -9.20 20.28 11.01
C LYS A 128 -9.59 20.56 9.55
N GLN A 129 -8.95 19.91 8.59
CA GLN A 129 -9.29 20.01 7.17
C GLN A 129 -10.67 19.43 6.86
N PHE A 130 -10.98 18.23 7.37
CA PHE A 130 -12.30 17.61 7.21
C PHE A 130 -13.40 18.49 7.79
N LYS A 131 -13.19 19.05 8.99
CA LYS A 131 -14.16 19.96 9.62
C LYS A 131 -14.46 21.19 8.77
N LYS A 132 -13.47 21.74 8.06
CA LYS A 132 -13.67 22.85 7.10
C LYS A 132 -14.51 22.39 5.89
N ARG A 133 -14.20 21.22 5.32
CA ARG A 133 -14.94 20.66 4.17
C ARG A 133 -16.40 20.33 4.52
N CYS A 134 -16.68 19.81 5.71
CA CYS A 134 -18.05 19.57 6.17
C CYS A 134 -18.87 20.87 6.18
N LYS A 135 -18.33 21.96 6.73
CA LYS A 135 -18.99 23.28 6.71
C LYS A 135 -19.27 23.79 5.29
N GLU A 136 -18.32 23.57 4.37
CA GLU A 136 -18.51 23.95 2.96
C GLU A 136 -19.63 23.13 2.32
N ILE A 137 -19.65 21.81 2.54
CA ILE A 137 -20.70 20.90 2.05
C ILE A 137 -22.06 21.30 2.61
N GLU A 138 -22.18 21.57 3.91
CA GLU A 138 -23.43 22.06 4.53
C GLU A 138 -23.93 23.34 3.88
N SER A 139 -23.02 24.26 3.51
CA SER A 139 -23.41 25.50 2.82
C SER A 139 -23.88 25.24 1.38
N LYS A 140 -23.26 24.27 0.68
CA LYS A 140 -23.66 23.87 -0.68
C LYS A 140 -25.00 23.15 -0.67
N GLU A 141 -25.25 22.30 0.30
CA GLU A 141 -26.52 21.61 0.51
C GLU A 141 -27.68 22.61 0.67
N LYS A 142 -27.51 23.64 1.51
CA LYS A 142 -28.51 24.72 1.67
C LYS A 142 -28.80 25.47 0.36
N LYS A 143 -27.77 25.71 -0.46
CA LYS A 143 -27.94 26.33 -1.79
C LYS A 143 -28.68 25.40 -2.74
N PHE A 144 -28.32 24.13 -2.77
CA PHE A 144 -28.99 23.12 -3.59
C PHE A 144 -30.47 23.00 -3.23
N GLN A 145 -30.82 22.97 -1.94
CA GLN A 145 -32.20 22.97 -1.47
C GLN A 145 -32.98 24.21 -1.92
N SER A 146 -32.34 25.39 -1.96
CA SER A 146 -32.97 26.61 -2.46
C SER A 146 -33.23 26.53 -3.97
N ILE A 147 -32.26 26.02 -4.74
CA ILE A 147 -32.40 25.79 -6.18
C ILE A 147 -33.51 24.78 -6.47
N GLN A 148 -33.55 23.67 -5.74
CA GLN A 148 -34.57 22.63 -5.89
C GLN A 148 -35.99 23.21 -5.73
N LYS A 149 -36.21 24.05 -4.70
CA LYS A 149 -37.51 24.73 -4.51
C LYS A 149 -37.87 25.61 -5.70
N SER A 150 -36.93 26.41 -6.21
CA SER A 150 -37.17 27.28 -7.37
C SER A 150 -37.50 26.50 -8.65
N PHE A 151 -36.88 25.33 -8.85
CA PHE A 151 -37.21 24.44 -9.97
C PHE A 151 -38.60 23.83 -9.83
N GLU A 152 -39.00 23.45 -8.61
CA GLU A 152 -40.32 22.93 -8.34
C GLU A 152 -41.42 23.97 -8.62
N GLU A 153 -41.21 25.23 -8.22
CA GLU A 153 -42.10 26.34 -8.52
C GLU A 153 -42.21 26.59 -10.03
N ARG A 154 -41.07 26.62 -10.74
CA ARG A 154 -41.04 26.80 -12.19
C ARG A 154 -41.67 25.63 -12.95
N GLY A 155 -41.55 24.40 -12.43
CA GLY A 155 -42.25 23.23 -12.96
C GLY A 155 -43.77 23.40 -12.89
N LYS A 156 -44.29 23.84 -11.74
CA LYS A 156 -45.73 24.14 -11.57
C LYS A 156 -46.20 25.26 -12.50
N GLU A 157 -45.39 26.30 -12.70
CA GLU A 157 -45.70 27.38 -13.65
C GLU A 157 -45.79 26.87 -15.11
N LEU A 158 -44.84 26.03 -15.51
CA LEU A 158 -44.82 25.44 -16.86
C LEU A 158 -46.04 24.55 -17.11
N GLU A 159 -46.44 23.74 -16.12
CA GLU A 159 -47.63 22.89 -16.23
C GLU A 159 -48.92 23.73 -16.44
N LEU A 160 -49.05 24.86 -15.73
CA LEU A 160 -50.16 25.78 -15.94
C LEU A 160 -50.13 26.43 -17.33
N ARG A 161 -48.93 26.70 -17.85
CA ARG A 161 -48.76 27.31 -19.18
C ARG A 161 -49.08 26.31 -20.29
N GLU A 162 -48.68 25.05 -20.13
CA GLU A 162 -49.00 23.95 -21.04
C GLU A 162 -50.52 23.76 -21.17
N LYS A 163 -51.24 23.70 -20.05
CA LYS A 163 -52.72 23.64 -20.04
C LYS A 163 -53.37 24.78 -20.82
N LYS A 164 -52.87 26.02 -20.65
CA LYS A 164 -53.35 27.19 -21.43
C LYS A 164 -53.12 27.04 -22.93
N TYR A 165 -51.99 26.45 -23.34
CA TYR A 165 -51.73 26.22 -24.77
C TYR A 165 -52.60 25.10 -25.33
N GLU A 166 -52.86 24.05 -24.56
CA GLU A 166 -53.75 22.96 -24.96
C GLU A 166 -55.19 23.45 -25.19
N GLU A 167 -55.68 24.33 -24.32
CA GLU A 167 -56.99 25.00 -24.50
C GLU A 167 -57.02 25.85 -25.78
N ARG A 168 -55.99 26.65 -26.03
CA ARG A 168 -55.86 27.45 -27.27
C ARG A 168 -55.80 26.57 -28.52
N LEU A 169 -55.15 25.42 -28.45
CA LEU A 169 -55.09 24.46 -29.56
C LEU A 169 -56.50 23.98 -29.91
N LYS A 170 -57.29 23.58 -28.89
CA LYS A 170 -58.70 23.17 -29.05
C LYS A 170 -59.56 24.29 -29.65
N GLU A 171 -59.37 25.53 -29.23
CA GLU A 171 -60.06 26.68 -29.82
C GLU A 171 -59.70 26.89 -31.30
N LEU A 172 -58.43 26.74 -31.66
CA LEU A 172 -57.97 26.90 -33.04
C LEU A 172 -58.52 25.79 -33.94
N GLU A 173 -58.52 24.53 -33.50
CA GLU A 173 -59.12 23.41 -34.24
C GLU A 173 -60.61 23.65 -34.53
N LEU A 174 -61.36 24.15 -33.55
CA LEU A 174 -62.77 24.51 -33.74
C LEU A 174 -62.94 25.65 -34.76
N ARG A 175 -61.99 26.58 -34.80
CA ARG A 175 -62.01 27.71 -35.73
C ARG A 175 -61.66 27.27 -37.15
N GLU A 176 -60.70 26.37 -37.30
CA GLU A 176 -60.31 25.76 -38.57
C GLU A 176 -61.48 25.01 -39.20
N LYS A 177 -62.17 24.16 -38.43
CA LYS A 177 -63.40 23.47 -38.90
C LYS A 177 -64.46 24.46 -39.44
N LYS A 178 -64.66 25.59 -38.74
CA LYS A 178 -65.57 26.65 -39.21
C LYS A 178 -65.11 27.28 -40.53
N TYR A 179 -63.80 27.46 -40.72
CA TYR A 179 -63.27 27.97 -41.99
C TYR A 179 -63.42 26.94 -43.11
N GLU A 180 -63.15 25.66 -42.87
CA GLU A 180 -63.36 24.58 -43.84
C GLU A 180 -64.83 24.51 -44.30
N GLU A 181 -65.78 24.62 -43.36
CA GLU A 181 -67.22 24.67 -43.69
C GLU A 181 -67.56 25.88 -44.57
N ARG A 182 -67.03 27.06 -44.25
CA ARG A 182 -67.20 28.27 -45.09
C ARG A 182 -66.57 28.09 -46.46
N LEU A 183 -65.41 27.44 -46.56
CA LEU A 183 -64.74 27.17 -47.82
C LEU A 183 -65.62 26.28 -48.72
N LYS A 184 -66.17 25.20 -48.16
CA LYS A 184 -67.14 24.32 -48.85
C LYS A 184 -68.38 25.10 -49.31
N GLN A 185 -68.90 26.01 -48.48
CA GLN A 185 -70.02 26.88 -48.87
C GLN A 185 -69.66 27.83 -50.03
N LEU A 186 -68.45 28.38 -50.03
CA LEU A 186 -67.96 29.24 -51.11
C LEU A 186 -67.74 28.47 -52.41
N GLU A 187 -67.16 27.27 -52.36
CA GLU A 187 -67.01 26.40 -53.53
C GLU A 187 -68.37 26.06 -54.17
N LEU A 188 -69.38 25.74 -53.36
CA LEU A 188 -70.75 25.51 -53.83
C LEU A 188 -71.37 26.77 -54.47
N ARG A 189 -71.02 27.95 -53.95
CA ARG A 189 -71.47 29.25 -54.46
C ARG A 189 -70.73 29.67 -55.73
N GLU A 190 -69.45 29.35 -55.87
CA GLU A 190 -68.66 29.52 -57.10
C GLU A 190 -69.15 28.56 -58.19
N ALA A 191 -69.49 27.32 -57.86
CA ALA A 191 -70.16 26.40 -58.78
C ALA A 191 -71.51 26.96 -59.28
N HIS A 192 -72.21 27.76 -58.44
CA HIS A 192 -73.39 28.54 -58.84
C HIS A 192 -73.09 29.83 -59.62
N CYS A 193 -71.86 30.36 -59.53
CA CYS A 193 -71.41 31.57 -60.21
C CYS A 193 -70.50 31.25 -61.43
N GLY A 194 -70.60 30.04 -61.98
CA GLY A 194 -69.86 29.58 -63.15
C GLY A 194 -70.38 30.14 -64.49
N LYS A 195 -70.42 31.47 -64.65
CA LYS A 195 -70.41 32.16 -65.96
C LYS A 195 -69.66 33.50 -65.89
N VAL A 196 -68.44 33.54 -65.34
CA VAL A 196 -67.42 34.50 -65.80
C VAL A 196 -66.05 33.82 -65.66
N ALA A 197 -65.30 33.84 -66.75
CA ALA A 197 -63.94 33.31 -66.86
C ALA A 197 -62.97 34.04 -65.91
N HIS A 198 -61.98 33.31 -65.36
CA HIS A 198 -60.56 33.64 -65.58
C HIS A 198 -59.60 32.58 -65.01
N SER A 199 -58.68 32.19 -65.91
CA SER A 199 -57.27 31.79 -65.73
C SER A 199 -56.82 30.99 -64.50
N LYS A 200 -56.41 29.74 -64.79
CA LYS A 200 -55.23 29.04 -64.26
C LYS A 200 -54.15 29.99 -63.71
N VAL A 201 -53.73 29.76 -62.47
CA VAL A 201 -52.35 30.01 -62.03
C VAL A 201 -51.85 28.76 -61.32
N LYS A 202 -50.89 28.10 -61.96
CA LYS A 202 -50.04 27.04 -61.41
C LYS A 202 -49.04 27.72 -60.48
N VAL A 203 -49.12 27.46 -59.18
CA VAL A 203 -48.03 27.79 -58.24
C VAL A 203 -47.19 26.54 -58.10
N GLU A 204 -46.05 26.52 -58.80
CA GLU A 204 -44.95 25.59 -58.54
C GLU A 204 -44.24 26.06 -57.28
N LEU A 205 -44.40 25.32 -56.18
CA LEU A 205 -43.53 25.40 -55.01
C LEU A 205 -42.41 24.38 -55.23
N GLN A 206 -41.23 24.91 -55.56
CA GLN A 206 -40.00 24.14 -55.64
C GLN A 206 -39.60 23.73 -54.23
N GLU A 207 -39.96 22.49 -53.87
CA GLU A 207 -39.52 21.84 -52.65
C GLU A 207 -38.09 21.30 -52.89
N GLN A 208 -37.08 22.13 -52.62
CA GLN A 208 -35.72 21.66 -52.40
C GLN A 208 -35.57 21.28 -50.93
N LEU A 209 -36.09 20.09 -50.60
CA LEU A 209 -35.76 19.38 -49.39
C LEU A 209 -34.77 18.28 -49.76
N SER A 210 -33.47 18.59 -49.68
CA SER A 210 -32.41 17.58 -49.60
C SER A 210 -32.43 16.97 -48.20
N VAL A 211 -33.38 16.07 -47.97
CA VAL A 211 -33.45 15.21 -46.78
C VAL A 211 -32.60 14.00 -47.08
N GLU A 212 -31.36 13.97 -46.58
CA GLU A 212 -30.69 12.68 -46.27
C GLU A 212 -29.44 12.81 -45.38
N ASN A 213 -28.84 13.98 -45.19
CA ASN A 213 -27.62 14.12 -44.35
C ASN A 213 -27.83 14.74 -42.96
N HIS A 214 -29.07 15.02 -42.52
CA HIS A 214 -29.33 15.68 -41.22
C HIS A 214 -29.66 14.75 -40.04
N SER A 215 -29.77 13.43 -40.22
CA SER A 215 -30.29 12.54 -39.15
C SER A 215 -29.27 12.20 -38.05
N LEU A 216 -28.03 11.81 -38.42
CA LEU A 216 -27.00 11.38 -37.45
C LEU A 216 -26.30 12.56 -36.76
N ALA A 217 -26.00 13.64 -37.51
CA ALA A 217 -25.39 14.84 -36.95
C ALA A 217 -26.31 15.53 -35.93
N ALA A 218 -27.61 15.59 -36.20
CA ALA A 218 -28.60 16.11 -35.24
C ALA A 218 -28.73 15.23 -34.00
N SER A 219 -28.67 13.91 -34.16
CA SER A 219 -28.72 12.95 -33.05
C SER A 219 -27.47 12.98 -32.17
N LEU A 220 -26.28 13.16 -32.75
CA LEU A 220 -25.03 13.37 -32.02
C LEU A 220 -24.98 14.74 -31.33
N GLN A 221 -25.53 15.77 -31.96
CA GLN A 221 -25.67 17.09 -31.35
C GLN A 221 -26.62 17.02 -30.13
N PHE A 222 -27.70 16.24 -30.22
CA PHE A 222 -28.61 15.99 -29.10
C PHE A 222 -27.92 15.20 -27.97
N SER A 223 -27.13 14.16 -28.29
CA SER A 223 -26.48 13.35 -27.25
C SER A 223 -25.40 14.12 -26.46
N VAL A 224 -24.70 15.06 -27.09
CA VAL A 224 -23.75 15.96 -26.42
C VAL A 224 -24.41 16.94 -25.45
N THR A 225 -25.72 17.21 -25.62
CA THR A 225 -26.48 18.10 -24.71
C THR A 225 -27.03 17.41 -23.45
N MET A 226 -26.98 16.07 -23.39
CA MET A 226 -27.59 15.28 -22.31
C MET A 226 -26.60 15.00 -21.17
N ASP A 227 -25.76 13.97 -21.29
CA ASP A 227 -24.63 13.71 -20.38
C ASP A 227 -23.62 12.73 -21.02
N GLY A 228 -22.47 12.53 -20.38
CA GLY A 228 -21.40 11.68 -20.91
C GLY A 228 -21.79 10.20 -21.07
N LYS A 229 -22.73 9.70 -20.25
CA LYS A 229 -23.16 8.29 -20.32
C LYS A 229 -24.01 8.04 -21.56
N HIS A 230 -24.93 8.95 -21.85
CA HIS A 230 -25.75 8.89 -23.07
C HIS A 230 -24.90 9.03 -24.33
N LEU A 231 -23.88 9.90 -24.32
CA LEU A 231 -22.93 10.02 -25.42
C LEU A 231 -22.13 8.72 -25.65
N GLN A 232 -21.66 8.09 -24.57
CA GLN A 232 -20.97 6.80 -24.68
C GLN A 232 -21.89 5.72 -25.27
N MET A 233 -23.13 5.62 -24.77
CA MET A 233 -24.10 4.64 -25.27
C MET A 233 -24.41 4.84 -26.74
N PHE A 234 -24.62 6.08 -27.18
CA PHE A 234 -24.82 6.40 -28.59
C PHE A 234 -23.64 5.93 -29.46
N LEU A 235 -22.40 6.22 -29.03
CA LEU A 235 -21.22 5.77 -29.77
C LEU A 235 -21.03 4.26 -29.76
N ASN A 236 -21.46 3.56 -28.70
CA ASN A 236 -21.43 2.10 -28.66
C ASN A 236 -22.40 1.47 -29.67
N GLU A 237 -23.54 2.11 -29.93
CA GLU A 237 -24.51 1.66 -30.94
C GLU A 237 -24.00 1.85 -32.37
N HIS A 238 -23.14 2.85 -32.57
CA HIS A 238 -22.59 3.25 -33.87
C HIS A 238 -21.10 2.91 -34.00
N VAL A 239 -20.64 1.81 -33.40
CA VAL A 239 -19.21 1.44 -33.38
C VAL A 239 -18.62 1.21 -34.78
N ASP A 240 -19.43 0.72 -35.71
CA ASP A 240 -19.02 0.47 -37.10
C ASP A 240 -18.78 1.78 -37.87
N ASP A 241 -19.40 2.88 -37.43
CA ASP A 241 -19.33 4.20 -38.06
C ASP A 241 -18.22 5.11 -37.46
N HIS A 242 -17.44 4.64 -36.48
CA HIS A 242 -16.43 5.47 -35.79
C HIS A 242 -15.39 6.11 -36.72
N SER A 243 -15.09 5.48 -37.86
CA SER A 243 -14.14 5.99 -38.84
C SER A 243 -14.67 7.23 -39.58
N SER A 244 -15.96 7.28 -39.88
CA SER A 244 -16.63 8.39 -40.56
C SER A 244 -17.12 9.45 -39.57
N MET A 245 -17.51 9.06 -38.35
CA MET A 245 -18.03 9.95 -37.32
C MET A 245 -16.96 10.76 -36.56
N SER A 246 -15.67 10.50 -36.77
CA SER A 246 -14.56 11.19 -36.07
C SER A 246 -14.67 12.72 -36.12
N ASP A 247 -14.95 13.30 -37.28
CA ASP A 247 -15.11 14.75 -37.44
C ASP A 247 -16.43 15.27 -36.85
N ASP A 248 -17.50 14.48 -36.90
CA ASP A 248 -18.77 14.83 -36.28
C ASP A 248 -18.67 14.87 -34.75
N VAL A 249 -18.01 13.87 -34.15
CA VAL A 249 -17.73 13.81 -32.71
C VAL A 249 -16.86 14.99 -32.29
N TYR A 250 -15.82 15.31 -33.08
CA TYR A 250 -15.01 16.49 -32.84
C TYR A 250 -15.84 17.79 -32.85
N ARG A 251 -16.65 18.00 -33.90
CA ARG A 251 -17.53 19.18 -34.00
C ARG A 251 -18.52 19.25 -32.83
N ALA A 252 -19.12 18.12 -32.47
CA ALA A 252 -20.07 18.05 -31.37
C ALA A 252 -19.41 18.41 -30.03
N LEU A 253 -18.21 17.89 -29.74
CA LEU A 253 -17.45 18.26 -28.54
C LEU A 253 -17.12 19.76 -28.50
N GLN A 254 -16.82 20.39 -29.64
CA GLN A 254 -16.57 21.85 -29.69
C GLN A 254 -17.81 22.69 -29.34
N LEU A 255 -19.02 22.15 -29.55
CA LEU A 255 -20.27 22.82 -29.19
C LEU A 255 -20.66 22.60 -27.72
N SER A 256 -19.96 21.69 -27.02
CA SER A 256 -20.18 21.46 -25.59
C SER A 256 -19.64 22.61 -24.74
N SER A 257 -20.32 22.93 -23.65
CA SER A 257 -19.90 23.96 -22.69
C SER A 257 -18.69 23.53 -21.84
N ASP A 258 -18.57 22.23 -21.54
CA ASP A 258 -17.41 21.64 -20.83
C ASP A 258 -17.07 20.27 -21.45
N PRO A 259 -16.38 20.25 -22.61
CA PRO A 259 -16.07 19.01 -23.32
C PRO A 259 -15.17 18.07 -22.52
N ALA A 260 -14.29 18.61 -21.67
CA ALA A 260 -13.43 17.81 -20.81
C ALA A 260 -14.24 17.08 -19.74
N LYS A 261 -15.19 17.74 -19.08
CA LYS A 261 -16.07 17.08 -18.11
C LYS A 261 -16.99 16.06 -18.78
N LEU A 262 -17.57 16.40 -19.93
CA LEU A 262 -18.47 15.52 -20.67
C LEU A 262 -17.79 14.20 -21.06
N VAL A 263 -16.59 14.27 -21.64
CA VAL A 263 -15.81 13.08 -22.01
C VAL A 263 -15.38 12.31 -20.77
N LEU A 264 -14.99 12.98 -19.68
CA LEU A 264 -14.63 12.29 -18.44
C LEU A 264 -15.81 11.50 -17.86
N ASP A 265 -17.03 12.04 -17.93
CA ASP A 265 -18.23 11.33 -17.47
C ASP A 265 -18.55 10.12 -18.37
N ALA A 266 -18.27 10.22 -19.66
CA ALA A 266 -18.35 9.09 -20.59
C ALA A 266 -17.34 7.97 -20.26
N MET A 267 -16.18 8.31 -19.66
CA MET A 267 -15.16 7.33 -19.28
C MET A 267 -15.60 6.38 -18.15
N GLN A 268 -16.68 6.69 -17.42
CA GLN A 268 -17.17 5.83 -16.32
C GLN A 268 -17.51 4.41 -16.79
N GLY A 269 -17.98 4.24 -18.03
CA GLY A 269 -18.34 2.92 -18.57
C GLY A 269 -17.16 2.09 -19.08
N PHE A 270 -15.93 2.61 -19.09
CA PHE A 270 -14.76 1.92 -19.67
C PHE A 270 -14.42 0.58 -18.97
N TYR A 271 -14.74 0.46 -17.69
CA TYR A 271 -14.63 -0.78 -16.90
C TYR A 271 -15.99 -1.16 -16.32
N PRO A 272 -16.21 -2.45 -15.98
CA PRO A 272 -17.45 -2.90 -15.35
C PRO A 272 -17.79 -2.14 -14.05
N PRO A 273 -19.09 -1.97 -13.73
CA PRO A 273 -20.25 -2.47 -14.49
C PRO A 273 -20.53 -1.64 -15.75
N TYR A 274 -20.74 -2.31 -16.88
CA TYR A 274 -20.98 -1.64 -18.16
C TYR A 274 -22.38 -1.02 -18.22
N LEU A 275 -22.52 0.06 -19.00
CA LEU A 275 -23.82 0.69 -19.24
C LEU A 275 -24.70 -0.25 -20.08
N LYS A 276 -25.97 -0.36 -19.69
CA LYS A 276 -26.99 -1.18 -20.38
C LYS A 276 -28.01 -0.29 -21.07
N LYS A 277 -28.45 -0.69 -22.26
CA LYS A 277 -29.64 -0.11 -22.92
C LYS A 277 -30.73 -1.17 -22.94
N GLY A 278 -31.70 -1.07 -22.03
CA GLY A 278 -32.65 -2.16 -21.79
C GLY A 278 -31.90 -3.42 -21.32
N ASP A 279 -32.13 -4.54 -21.99
CA ASP A 279 -31.50 -5.84 -21.67
C ASP A 279 -30.14 -6.07 -22.36
N LYS A 280 -29.72 -5.17 -23.26
CA LYS A 280 -28.48 -5.32 -24.04
C LYS A 280 -27.29 -4.68 -23.33
N GLU A 281 -26.28 -5.50 -23.03
CA GLU A 281 -24.96 -5.09 -22.55
C GLU A 281 -23.97 -5.11 -23.72
N PHE A 282 -23.14 -4.08 -23.84
CA PHE A 282 -22.15 -3.97 -24.93
C PHE A 282 -20.85 -4.69 -24.55
N ASP A 283 -20.18 -5.27 -25.55
CA ASP A 283 -18.88 -5.88 -25.36
C ASP A 283 -17.83 -4.86 -24.92
N ALA A 284 -16.87 -5.30 -24.10
CA ALA A 284 -15.78 -4.45 -23.61
C ALA A 284 -14.96 -3.81 -24.75
N SER A 285 -14.80 -4.52 -25.87
CA SER A 285 -14.09 -4.03 -27.06
C SER A 285 -14.80 -2.83 -27.70
N VAL A 286 -16.13 -2.89 -27.82
CA VAL A 286 -16.99 -1.83 -28.36
C VAL A 286 -16.89 -0.58 -27.47
N ILE A 287 -17.06 -0.77 -26.16
CA ILE A 287 -17.00 0.33 -25.19
C ILE A 287 -15.62 1.01 -25.21
N ARG A 288 -14.54 0.23 -25.21
CA ARG A 288 -13.18 0.77 -25.26
C ARG A 288 -12.94 1.57 -26.54
N ARG A 289 -13.43 1.09 -27.69
CA ARG A 289 -13.31 1.79 -28.97
C ARG A 289 -14.05 3.13 -28.99
N SER A 290 -15.25 3.19 -28.40
CA SER A 290 -15.99 4.45 -28.23
C SER A 290 -15.26 5.42 -27.31
N CYS A 291 -14.68 4.91 -26.21
CA CYS A 291 -13.95 5.74 -25.27
C CYS A 291 -12.64 6.28 -25.86
N THR A 292 -11.89 5.45 -26.57
CA THR A 292 -10.64 5.86 -27.23
C THR A 292 -10.92 6.90 -28.32
N LEU A 293 -12.04 6.76 -29.06
CA LEU A 293 -12.48 7.79 -30.02
C LEU A 293 -12.75 9.13 -29.31
N LEU A 294 -13.51 9.13 -28.22
CA LEU A 294 -13.80 10.35 -27.45
C LEU A 294 -12.53 11.01 -26.91
N LEU A 295 -11.61 10.23 -26.33
CA LEU A 295 -10.34 10.74 -25.83
C LEU A 295 -9.48 11.30 -26.98
N ALA A 296 -9.44 10.62 -28.13
CA ALA A 296 -8.72 11.10 -29.31
C ALA A 296 -9.28 12.44 -29.83
N GLN A 297 -10.61 12.58 -29.91
CA GLN A 297 -11.23 13.84 -30.34
C GLN A 297 -11.08 14.96 -29.31
N LEU A 298 -11.15 14.66 -28.01
CA LEU A 298 -10.87 15.64 -26.96
C LEU A 298 -9.41 16.11 -27.01
N MET A 299 -8.48 15.19 -27.20
CA MET A 299 -7.06 15.49 -27.39
C MET A 299 -6.84 16.32 -28.67
N ARG A 300 -7.67 16.13 -29.71
CA ARG A 300 -7.68 17.00 -30.90
C ARG A 300 -8.23 18.39 -30.63
N ALA A 301 -9.30 18.51 -29.85
CA ALA A 301 -9.87 19.79 -29.48
C ALA A 301 -8.96 20.58 -28.52
N SER A 302 -8.15 19.89 -27.73
CA SER A 302 -7.23 20.46 -26.74
C SER A 302 -7.85 21.60 -25.90
N PRO A 303 -9.04 21.40 -25.30
CA PRO A 303 -9.70 22.45 -24.54
C PRO A 303 -8.93 22.78 -23.25
N GLN A 304 -9.21 23.94 -22.67
CA GLN A 304 -8.71 24.27 -21.33
C GLN A 304 -9.42 23.39 -20.28
N ILE A 305 -8.66 22.52 -19.62
CA ILE A 305 -9.18 21.62 -18.61
C ILE A 305 -9.18 22.31 -17.25
N ARG A 306 -10.35 22.40 -16.63
CA ARG A 306 -10.51 22.99 -15.29
C ARG A 306 -9.80 22.13 -14.23
N PRO A 307 -9.17 22.73 -13.20
CA PRO A 307 -8.46 21.98 -12.17
C PRO A 307 -9.30 20.91 -11.46
N CYS A 308 -10.60 21.19 -11.21
CA CYS A 308 -11.51 20.22 -10.59
C CYS A 308 -11.72 18.98 -11.47
N VAL A 309 -11.87 19.16 -12.78
CA VAL A 309 -12.03 18.06 -13.75
C VAL A 309 -10.73 17.27 -13.86
N LYS A 310 -9.58 17.95 -13.80
CA LYS A 310 -8.27 17.30 -13.78
C LYS A 310 -8.08 16.40 -12.55
N GLU A 311 -8.50 16.86 -11.36
CA GLU A 311 -8.44 16.06 -10.13
C GLU A 311 -9.35 14.82 -10.20
N GLU A 312 -10.54 14.94 -10.79
CA GLU A 312 -11.42 13.80 -11.05
C GLU A 312 -10.81 12.81 -12.05
N ALA A 313 -10.23 13.32 -13.13
CA ALA A 313 -9.53 12.50 -14.13
C ALA A 313 -8.35 11.74 -13.52
N ALA A 314 -7.60 12.35 -12.60
CA ALA A 314 -6.55 11.69 -11.85
C ALA A 314 -7.07 10.48 -11.05
N LYS A 315 -8.23 10.63 -10.37
CA LYS A 315 -8.87 9.52 -9.63
C LYS A 315 -9.30 8.39 -10.55
N VAL A 316 -9.87 8.72 -11.72
CA VAL A 316 -10.24 7.73 -12.74
C VAL A 316 -8.99 7.00 -13.26
N ALA A 317 -7.92 7.74 -13.56
CA ALA A 317 -6.67 7.16 -14.04
C ALA A 317 -6.02 6.23 -13.00
N VAL A 318 -6.01 6.58 -11.71
CA VAL A 318 -5.54 5.68 -10.64
C VAL A 318 -6.37 4.39 -10.58
N ASN A 319 -7.71 4.50 -10.71
CA ASN A 319 -8.59 3.33 -10.74
C ASN A 319 -8.29 2.43 -11.96
N TRP A 320 -8.09 3.03 -13.13
CA TRP A 320 -7.76 2.30 -14.36
C TRP A 320 -6.40 1.61 -14.24
N LYS A 321 -5.38 2.29 -13.71
CA LYS A 321 -4.05 1.72 -13.48
C LYS A 321 -4.12 0.49 -12.56
N ALA A 322 -4.94 0.51 -11.51
CA ALA A 322 -5.11 -0.63 -10.62
C ALA A 322 -5.81 -1.84 -11.27
N LYS A 323 -6.62 -1.61 -12.31
CA LYS A 323 -7.33 -2.65 -13.06
C LYS A 323 -6.55 -3.16 -14.27
N LEU A 324 -5.60 -2.38 -14.77
CA LEU A 324 -4.78 -2.68 -15.93
C LEU A 324 -3.90 -3.91 -15.64
N LYS A 325 -4.19 -5.02 -16.32
CA LYS A 325 -3.32 -6.20 -16.31
C LYS A 325 -2.26 -6.03 -17.39
N VAL A 326 -0.99 -5.88 -16.97
CA VAL A 326 0.16 -5.66 -17.87
C VAL A 326 0.43 -6.85 -18.79
N GLU A 327 -0.17 -8.02 -18.51
CA GLU A 327 0.05 -9.28 -19.24
C GLU A 327 -0.92 -9.54 -20.41
N CYS A 328 -1.75 -8.58 -20.83
CA CYS A 328 -2.73 -8.83 -21.89
C CYS A 328 -2.50 -8.01 -23.15
N GLU A 329 -2.60 -8.68 -24.29
CA GLU A 329 -2.63 -8.19 -25.69
C GLU A 329 -3.78 -7.20 -25.99
N ASN A 330 -4.38 -6.57 -24.98
CA ASN A 330 -5.49 -5.62 -25.12
C ASN A 330 -4.97 -4.22 -25.47
N SER A 331 -4.54 -4.05 -26.71
CA SER A 331 -4.01 -2.77 -27.24
C SER A 331 -4.94 -1.57 -26.96
N LEU A 332 -6.26 -1.76 -27.04
CA LEU A 332 -7.25 -0.70 -26.78
C LEU A 332 -7.38 -0.29 -25.31
N GLU A 333 -7.14 -1.21 -24.38
CA GLU A 333 -7.20 -0.92 -22.94
C GLU A 333 -6.00 -0.07 -22.52
N VAL A 334 -4.80 -0.47 -22.95
CA VAL A 334 -3.57 0.29 -22.74
C VAL A 334 -3.64 1.64 -23.46
N LEU A 335 -4.13 1.66 -24.70
CA LEU A 335 -4.30 2.90 -25.46
C LEU A 335 -5.24 3.87 -24.74
N GLY A 336 -6.39 3.40 -24.27
CA GLY A 336 -7.35 4.22 -23.53
C GLY A 336 -6.71 4.83 -22.28
N PHE A 337 -5.95 4.05 -21.51
CA PHE A 337 -5.22 4.56 -20.34
C PHE A 337 -4.18 5.62 -20.72
N VAL A 338 -3.32 5.35 -21.70
CA VAL A 338 -2.27 6.29 -22.14
C VAL A 338 -2.90 7.56 -22.73
N GLN A 339 -4.00 7.45 -23.48
CA GLN A 339 -4.78 8.57 -23.98
C GLN A 339 -5.40 9.40 -22.85
N LEU A 340 -5.91 8.77 -21.79
CA LEU A 340 -6.44 9.47 -20.62
C LEU A 340 -5.34 10.31 -19.95
N ILE A 341 -4.15 9.72 -19.71
CA ILE A 341 -3.01 10.42 -19.12
C ILE A 341 -2.57 11.62 -19.97
N GLY A 342 -2.45 11.43 -21.28
CA GLY A 342 -2.06 12.49 -22.21
C GLY A 342 -3.09 13.61 -22.31
N THR A 343 -4.35 13.24 -22.56
CA THR A 343 -5.45 14.19 -22.79
C THR A 343 -5.67 15.10 -21.59
N TYR A 344 -5.63 14.55 -20.36
CA TYR A 344 -5.83 15.32 -19.13
C TYR A 344 -4.54 15.86 -18.50
N ARG A 345 -3.39 15.67 -19.17
CA ARG A 345 -2.06 16.14 -18.73
C ARG A 345 -1.71 15.67 -17.31
N LEU A 346 -1.92 14.38 -17.07
CA LEU A 346 -1.75 13.74 -15.76
C LEU A 346 -0.36 13.12 -15.56
N LEU A 347 0.52 13.15 -16.56
CA LEU A 347 1.84 12.51 -16.48
C LEU A 347 2.65 12.85 -15.20
N PRO A 348 2.65 14.09 -14.68
CA PRO A 348 3.37 14.40 -13.43
C PRO A 348 2.88 13.65 -12.18
N ASP A 349 1.65 13.11 -12.22
CA ASP A 349 1.04 12.38 -11.11
C ASP A 349 1.38 10.87 -11.15
N PHE A 350 2.13 10.42 -12.16
CA PHE A 350 2.46 9.01 -12.41
C PHE A 350 3.96 8.81 -12.67
N ASP A 351 4.43 7.57 -12.52
CA ASP A 351 5.77 7.18 -12.93
C ASP A 351 5.92 7.30 -14.46
N SER A 352 6.78 8.21 -14.91
CA SER A 352 6.98 8.48 -16.33
C SER A 352 7.53 7.29 -17.10
N ASP A 353 8.35 6.43 -16.49
CA ASP A 353 8.98 5.30 -17.17
C ASP A 353 8.01 4.13 -17.28
N GLU A 354 7.13 3.94 -16.29
CA GLU A 354 6.03 2.98 -16.39
C GLU A 354 5.03 3.38 -17.49
N VAL A 355 4.64 4.66 -17.54
CA VAL A 355 3.73 5.16 -18.60
C VAL A 355 4.40 5.06 -19.98
N PHE A 356 5.71 5.28 -20.07
CA PHE A 356 6.46 5.11 -21.32
C PHE A 356 6.45 3.65 -21.80
N LYS A 357 6.69 2.67 -20.92
CA LYS A 357 6.59 1.23 -21.28
C LYS A 357 5.20 0.86 -21.80
N LEU A 358 4.15 1.40 -21.17
CA LEU A 358 2.78 1.21 -21.67
C LEU A 358 2.59 1.86 -23.05
N PHE A 359 3.13 3.05 -23.26
CA PHE A 359 3.11 3.72 -24.57
C PHE A 359 3.81 2.90 -25.67
N GLU A 360 4.95 2.26 -25.38
CA GLU A 360 5.66 1.41 -26.34
C GLU A 360 4.78 0.28 -26.90
N THR A 361 3.90 -0.30 -26.06
CA THR A 361 2.97 -1.36 -26.50
C THR A 361 1.90 -0.87 -27.49
N VAL A 362 1.62 0.44 -27.51
CA VAL A 362 0.62 1.07 -28.40
C VAL A 362 1.25 1.99 -29.45
N ALA A 363 2.58 1.93 -29.62
CA ALA A 363 3.32 2.80 -30.53
C ALA A 363 2.94 2.62 -32.01
N GLN A 364 2.33 1.48 -32.38
CA GLN A 364 1.84 1.20 -33.74
C GLN A 364 0.47 1.85 -34.04
N HIS A 365 -0.19 2.43 -33.04
CA HIS A 365 -1.51 3.02 -33.19
C HIS A 365 -1.43 4.39 -33.89
N ARG A 366 -2.46 4.73 -34.68
CA ARG A 366 -2.50 5.97 -35.50
C ARG A 366 -2.26 7.25 -34.69
N GLU A 367 -2.70 7.29 -33.45
CA GLU A 367 -2.61 8.43 -32.53
C GLU A 367 -1.27 8.49 -31.77
N ALA A 368 -0.40 7.47 -31.89
CA ALA A 368 0.86 7.39 -31.14
C ALA A 368 1.80 8.60 -31.35
N PRO A 369 1.99 9.16 -32.57
CA PRO A 369 2.83 10.35 -32.76
C PRO A 369 2.30 11.57 -32.00
N LYS A 370 0.97 11.71 -31.90
CA LYS A 370 0.34 12.80 -31.17
C LYS A 370 0.45 12.60 -29.66
N LEU A 371 0.23 11.37 -29.18
CA LEU A 371 0.40 11.01 -27.78
C LEU A 371 1.85 11.22 -27.30
N CYS A 372 2.83 10.82 -28.11
CA CYS A 372 4.24 11.02 -27.83
C CYS A 372 4.57 12.51 -27.58
N ARG A 373 4.06 13.39 -28.45
CA ARG A 373 4.21 14.85 -28.29
C ARG A 373 3.54 15.39 -27.04
N VAL A 374 2.29 14.98 -26.77
CA VAL A 374 1.53 15.45 -25.60
C VAL A 374 2.14 14.96 -24.27
N LEU A 375 2.70 13.75 -24.26
CA LEU A 375 3.34 13.16 -23.09
C LEU A 375 4.82 13.58 -22.93
N GLY A 376 5.40 14.31 -23.88
CA GLY A 376 6.80 14.72 -23.81
C GLY A 376 7.79 13.54 -23.93
N PHE A 377 7.40 12.49 -24.66
CA PHE A 377 8.24 11.31 -24.89
C PHE A 377 9.13 11.42 -26.14
N ALA A 378 9.12 12.58 -26.81
CA ALA A 378 9.86 12.82 -28.05
C ALA A 378 11.36 12.48 -27.93
N ASP A 379 11.98 12.79 -26.79
CA ASP A 379 13.40 12.52 -26.54
C ASP A 379 13.70 11.05 -26.19
N LYS A 380 12.68 10.29 -25.78
CA LYS A 380 12.78 8.88 -25.39
C LYS A 380 12.51 7.91 -26.54
N VAL A 381 11.89 8.36 -27.64
CA VAL A 381 11.59 7.51 -28.80
C VAL A 381 12.70 7.63 -29.86
N PRO A 382 13.50 6.58 -30.10
CA PRO A 382 14.50 6.61 -31.16
C PRO A 382 13.84 6.60 -32.55
N GLY A 383 13.75 7.78 -33.17
CA GLY A 383 13.76 7.99 -34.63
C GLY A 383 12.65 7.37 -35.50
N LYS A 384 11.51 6.91 -34.96
CA LYS A 384 10.45 6.25 -35.76
C LYS A 384 9.05 6.89 -35.77
N LEU A 385 8.89 8.12 -35.28
CA LEU A 385 7.59 8.83 -35.30
C LEU A 385 7.60 10.12 -36.13
N SER A 386 8.36 10.14 -37.23
CA SER A 386 8.29 11.23 -38.21
C SER A 386 7.08 11.06 -39.13
N GLU A 387 6.12 11.97 -38.94
CA GLU A 387 5.23 12.61 -39.92
C GLU A 387 4.48 11.75 -40.96
N ASP A 388 3.14 11.79 -40.87
CA ASP A 388 2.26 12.35 -41.90
C ASP A 388 1.05 13.04 -41.24
#